data_AF-A0AAW0LZT0-F1
#
_entry.id   AF-A0AAW0LZT0-F1
#
_cell.length_a   1.000
_cell.length_b   1.000
_cell.length_c   1.000
_cell.angle_alpha   90.00
_cell.angle_beta   90.00
_cell.angle_gamma   90.00
#
_symmetry.space_group_name_H-M   'P 1'
#
loop_
_entity.id
_entity.type
_entity.pdbx_description
1 polymer ?
#
loop_
_entity_poly.entity_id
_entity_poly.type
_entity_poly.pdbx_seq_one_letter_code
_entity_poly.pdbx_strand_id
1 'polypeptide(L)'
;TEWACECYYQGKVERSVENDEEALSDLKWVKKLVMVAILCIQDVSSSRPSMREVIHMLEGIHEISTPPCPFLFGSTSDLDFRSS
;
A
#
# COMPACT_ATOMS: atom_id res chain seq x y z
N THR A 1 3.21 -7.65 5.90
CA THR A 1 2.56 -6.42 5.39
C THR A 1 3.56 -5.32 5.11
N GLU A 2 4.64 -5.21 5.89
CA GLU A 2 5.73 -4.25 5.69
C GLU A 2 6.36 -4.30 4.29
N TRP A 3 6.66 -5.51 3.79
CA TRP A 3 7.29 -5.69 2.47
C TRP A 3 6.50 -5.11 1.29
N ALA A 4 5.18 -5.30 1.25
CA ALA A 4 4.35 -4.75 0.17
C ALA A 4 4.27 -3.21 0.24
N CYS A 5 4.30 -2.64 1.45
CA CYS A 5 4.37 -1.20 1.65
C CYS A 5 5.73 -0.67 1.18
N GLU A 6 6.83 -1.32 1.57
CA GLU A 6 8.18 -0.97 1.12
C GLU A 6 8.29 -1.02 -0.41
N CYS A 7 7.79 -2.08 -1.04
CA CYS A 7 7.76 -2.20 -2.50
C CYS A 7 6.97 -1.05 -3.14
N TYR A 8 5.82 -0.67 -2.56
CA TYR A 8 5.05 0.50 -3.03
C TYR A 8 5.85 1.81 -2.94
N TYR A 9 6.49 2.10 -1.80
CA TYR A 9 7.27 3.34 -1.62
C TYR A 9 8.56 3.38 -2.45
N GLN A 10 9.16 2.23 -2.73
CA GLN A 10 10.29 2.13 -3.65
C GLN A 10 9.88 2.19 -5.12
N GLY A 11 8.57 2.23 -5.42
CA GLY A 11 8.06 2.19 -6.79
C GLY A 11 8.24 0.84 -7.48
N LYS A 12 8.44 -0.24 -6.71
CA LYS A 12 8.75 -1.59 -7.17
C LYS A 12 7.60 -2.56 -6.89
N VAL A 13 6.38 -2.18 -7.24
CA VAL A 13 5.17 -2.95 -6.90
C VAL A 13 5.11 -4.29 -7.64
N GLU A 14 5.82 -4.41 -8.76
CA GLU A 14 5.99 -5.64 -9.53
C GLU A 14 6.62 -6.77 -8.71
N ARG A 15 7.47 -6.42 -7.73
CA ARG A 15 8.05 -7.41 -6.80
C ARG A 15 6.96 -8.11 -5.98
N SER A 16 5.88 -7.41 -5.67
CA SER A 16 4.74 -7.97 -4.93
C SER A 16 4.05 -9.14 -5.63
N VAL A 17 4.22 -9.24 -6.95
CA VAL A 17 3.54 -10.20 -7.83
C VAL A 17 4.52 -10.87 -8.79
N GLU A 18 5.80 -10.97 -8.43
CA GLU A 18 6.89 -11.41 -9.32
C GLU A 18 6.70 -12.81 -9.93
N ASN A 19 5.86 -13.65 -9.32
CA ASN A 19 5.57 -15.01 -9.78
C ASN A 19 4.15 -15.15 -10.38
N ASP A 20 3.46 -14.04 -10.63
CA ASP A 20 2.09 -14.00 -11.15
C ASP A 20 2.07 -13.22 -12.47
N GLU A 21 2.15 -13.94 -13.59
CA GLU A 21 2.18 -13.36 -14.93
C GLU A 21 0.90 -12.57 -15.27
N GLU A 22 -0.25 -13.00 -14.74
CA GLU A 22 -1.52 -12.31 -14.93
C GLU A 22 -1.51 -10.96 -14.21
N ALA A 23 -1.06 -10.93 -12.95
CA ALA A 23 -0.91 -9.70 -12.20
C ALA A 23 0.18 -8.78 -12.78
N LEU A 24 1.29 -9.33 -13.28
CA LEU A 24 2.33 -8.56 -13.98
C LEU A 24 1.83 -7.92 -15.28
N SER A 25 0.80 -8.51 -15.91
CA SER A 25 0.19 -7.94 -17.11
C SER A 25 -0.57 -6.62 -16.86
N ASP A 26 -1.03 -6.38 -15.62
CA ASP A 26 -1.68 -5.14 -15.21
C ASP A 26 -1.11 -4.59 -13.88
N LEU A 27 0.13 -4.11 -13.94
CA LEU A 27 0.77 -3.44 -12.80
C LEU A 27 0.03 -2.20 -12.31
N LYS A 28 -0.80 -1.57 -13.16
CA LYS A 28 -1.62 -0.43 -12.74
C LYS A 28 -2.71 -0.90 -11.78
N TRP A 29 -3.36 -2.02 -12.08
CA TRP A 29 -4.30 -2.68 -11.19
C TRP A 29 -3.64 -3.17 -9.90
N VAL A 30 -2.46 -3.79 -10.00
CA VAL A 30 -1.69 -4.23 -8.83
C VAL A 30 -1.35 -3.04 -7.93
N LYS A 31 -0.84 -1.95 -8.49
CA LYS A 31 -0.57 -0.71 -7.73
C LYS A 31 -1.81 -0.20 -7.01
N LYS A 32 -2.95 -0.23 -7.71
CA LYS A 32 -4.26 0.18 -7.17
C LYS A 32 -4.67 -0.68 -5.98
N LEU A 33 -4.57 -2.00 -6.11
CA LEU A 33 -4.85 -2.96 -5.04
C LEU A 33 -3.94 -2.77 -3.84
N VAL A 34 -2.64 -2.58 -4.07
CA VAL A 34 -1.67 -2.33 -3.00
C VAL A 34 -2.00 -1.02 -2.26
N MET A 35 -2.36 0.05 -2.96
CA MET A 35 -2.78 1.30 -2.32
C MET A 35 -4.02 1.11 -1.42
N VAL A 36 -5.05 0.43 -1.93
CA VAL A 36 -6.27 0.13 -1.17
C VAL A 36 -5.94 -0.76 0.03
N ALA A 37 -5.11 -1.77 -0.13
CA ALA A 37 -4.69 -2.65 0.95
C ALA A 37 -3.97 -1.87 2.06
N ILE A 38 -3.06 -0.94 1.71
CA ILE A 38 -2.36 -0.09 2.70
C ILE A 38 -3.36 0.79 3.46
N LEU A 39 -4.36 1.36 2.79
CA LEU A 39 -5.41 2.17 3.44
C LEU A 39 -6.27 1.33 4.40
N CYS A 40 -6.60 0.08 4.04
CA CYS A 40 -7.44 -0.79 4.85
C CYS A 40 -6.77 -1.26 6.16
N ILE A 41 -5.44 -1.38 6.19
CA ILE A 41 -4.69 -1.90 7.34
C ILE A 41 -4.23 -0.83 8.34
N GLN A 42 -4.58 0.44 8.14
CA GLN A 42 -4.15 1.54 9.00
C GLN A 42 -4.57 1.35 10.46
N ASP A 43 -3.73 1.70 11.43
CA ASP A 43 -4.06 1.54 12.85
C ASP A 43 -5.25 2.41 13.29
N VAL A 44 -5.36 3.60 12.71
CA VAL A 44 -6.45 4.54 13.01
C VAL A 44 -7.72 4.13 12.27
N SER A 45 -8.73 3.69 13.02
CA SER A 45 -10.00 3.19 12.47
C SER A 45 -10.75 4.21 11.61
N SER A 46 -10.69 5.50 11.95
CA SER A 46 -11.35 6.58 11.20
C SER A 46 -10.68 6.90 9.87
N SER A 47 -9.44 6.46 9.67
CA SER A 47 -8.70 6.66 8.42
C SER A 47 -8.88 5.49 7.45
N ARG A 48 -9.41 4.35 7.94
CA ARG A 48 -9.76 3.20 7.10
C ARG A 48 -10.99 3.54 6.25
N PRO A 49 -10.97 3.24 4.94
CA PRO A 49 -12.13 3.39 4.08
C PRO A 49 -13.23 2.40 4.48
N SER A 50 -14.49 2.79 4.30
CA SER A 50 -15.62 1.86 4.36
C SER A 50 -15.57 0.87 3.20
N MET A 51 -16.22 -0.28 3.35
CA MET A 51 -16.30 -1.27 2.25
C MET A 51 -16.90 -0.68 0.97
N ARG A 52 -17.84 0.27 1.09
CA ARG A 52 -18.40 0.98 -0.07
C ARG A 52 -17.36 1.82 -0.79
N GLU A 53 -16.53 2.55 -0.04
CA GLU A 53 -15.43 3.34 -0.61
C GLU A 53 -14.37 2.43 -1.23
N VAL A 54 -14.05 1.30 -0.61
CA VAL A 54 -13.16 0.28 -1.19
C VAL A 54 -13.67 -0.17 -2.56
N ILE A 55 -14.94 -0.51 -2.68
CA ILE A 55 -15.54 -0.93 -3.96
C ILE A 55 -15.46 0.21 -4.99
N HIS A 56 -15.89 1.42 -4.64
CA HIS A 56 -15.80 2.57 -5.55
C HIS A 56 -14.36 2.88 -5.98
N MET A 57 -13.39 2.75 -5.07
CA MET A 57 -11.97 2.87 -5.39
C MET A 57 -11.59 1.82 -6.43
N LEU A 58 -11.91 0.54 -6.22
CA LEU A 58 -11.59 -0.55 -7.15
C LEU A 58 -12.29 -0.40 -8.51
N GLU A 59 -13.53 0.04 -8.55
CA GLU A 59 -14.28 0.32 -9.79
C GLU A 59 -13.77 1.57 -10.52
N GLY A 60 -12.96 2.41 -9.86
CA GLY A 60 -12.44 3.65 -10.44
C GLY A 60 -13.44 4.81 -10.41
N ILE A 61 -14.49 4.69 -9.60
CA ILE A 61 -15.47 5.74 -9.33
C ILE A 61 -14.89 6.80 -8.41
N HIS A 62 -14.02 6.39 -7.48
CA HIS A 62 -13.34 7.28 -6.54
C HIS A 62 -11.82 7.22 -6.74
N GLU A 63 -11.17 8.38 -6.71
CA GLU A 63 -9.70 8.45 -6.72
C GLU A 63 -9.13 7.95 -5.39
N ILE A 64 -8.05 7.18 -5.46
CA ILE A 64 -7.42 6.64 -4.26
C ILE A 64 -6.44 7.67 -3.72
N SER A 65 -6.67 8.11 -2.49
CA SER A 65 -5.73 8.96 -1.78
C SER A 65 -4.38 8.25 -1.61
N THR A 66 -3.29 9.00 -1.68
CA THR A 66 -1.96 8.41 -1.46
C THR A 66 -1.87 7.89 -0.02
N PRO A 67 -1.61 6.59 0.19
CA PRO A 67 -1.55 6.06 1.54
C PRO A 67 -0.40 6.70 2.33
N PRO A 68 -0.63 7.03 3.62
CA PRO A 68 0.41 7.51 4.52
C PRO A 68 1.46 6.42 4.71
N CYS A 69 2.73 6.84 4.76
CA CYS A 69 3.86 5.94 4.93
C CYS A 69 3.77 5.21 6.28
N PRO A 70 3.65 3.86 6.31
CA PRO A 70 3.57 3.11 7.55
C PRO A 70 4.85 3.26 8.39
N PHE A 71 5.98 3.57 7.76
CA PHE A 71 7.26 3.83 8.43
C PHE A 71 7.31 5.16 9.22
N LEU A 72 6.26 6.00 9.17
CA LEU A 72 6.21 7.23 9.96
C LEU A 72 5.65 7.03 11.38
N PHE A 73 5.11 5.85 11.69
CA PHE A 73 4.52 5.55 13.01
C PHE A 73 5.29 4.49 13.82
N GLY A 74 6.50 4.15 13.39
CA GLY A 74 7.47 3.37 14.16
C GLY A 74 8.51 4.30 14.81
N SER A 75 8.14 4.82 16.00
CA SER A 75 9.04 5.29 17.05
C SER A 75 10.09 6.36 16.71
N THR A 76 10.02 7.47 17.43
CA THR A 76 11.21 8.20 17.88
C THR A 76 12.10 7.26 18.73
N SER A 77 12.77 6.29 18.09
CA SER A 77 13.86 5.48 18.68
C SER A 77 14.60 4.56 17.71
N ASP A 78 14.27 4.47 16.41
CA ASP A 78 14.96 3.54 15.48
C ASP A 78 15.66 4.22 14.29
N LEU A 79 16.23 5.42 14.52
CA LEU A 79 17.23 5.98 13.59
C LEU A 79 18.65 5.41 13.79
N ASP A 80 18.85 4.44 14.68
CA ASP A 80 20.19 3.92 14.99
C ASP A 80 20.61 2.61 14.30
N PHE A 81 19.75 1.93 13.51
CA PHE A 81 20.15 0.64 12.88
C PHE A 81 20.36 0.67 11.36
N ARG A 82 20.51 1.86 10.76
CA ARG A 82 21.02 1.98 9.37
C ARG A 82 22.36 2.71 9.32
N SER A 83 23.17 2.50 10.34
CA SER A 83 24.61 2.73 10.33
C SER A 83 25.30 1.58 11.08
N SER A 84 25.31 0.39 10.49
CA SER A 84 26.30 -0.67 10.69
C SER A 84 26.24 -1.66 9.54
#